data_AF-A0A6M1NAP6-F1
#
_entry.id   AF-A0A6M1NAP6-F1
#
_cell.length_a   1.000
_cell.length_b   1.000
_cell.length_c   1.000
_cell.angle_alpha   90.00
_cell.angle_beta   90.00
_cell.angle_gamma   90.00
#
_symmetry.space_group_name_H-M   'P 1'
#
loop_
_entity.id
_entity.type
_entity.pdbx_description
1 polymer ?
#
loop_
_entity_poly.entity_id
_entity_poly.type
_entity_poly.pdbx_seq_one_letter_code
_entity_poly.pdbx_strand_id
1 'polypeptide(L)' 'MKKSKFSESQIIKILSQQESGQSVSDICREHGISQGTFYSWKSKYSGMEVSQLK' A
#
# COMPACT_ATOMS: atom_id res chain seq x y z
N MET A 1 -11.49 13.59 -3.36
CA MET A 1 -10.81 12.81 -2.29
C MET A 1 -9.96 13.79 -1.49
N LYS A 2 -10.14 13.90 -0.16
CA LYS A 2 -9.21 14.70 0.67
C LYS A 2 -7.78 14.24 0.36
N LYS A 3 -6.84 15.17 0.19
CA LYS A 3 -5.42 14.86 -0.08
C LYS A 3 -5.00 13.74 0.88
N SER A 4 -4.65 12.58 0.33
CA SER A 4 -4.13 11.47 1.13
C SER A 4 -2.91 12.00 1.86
N LYS A 5 -2.81 11.76 3.18
CA LYS A 5 -1.63 12.13 3.98
C LYS A 5 -0.35 11.42 3.51
N PHE A 6 -0.50 10.39 2.67
CA PHE A 6 0.58 9.58 2.15
C PHE A 6 0.82 9.91 0.68
N SER A 7 2.09 10.12 0.32
CA SER A 7 2.52 10.18 -1.08
C SER A 7 2.41 8.81 -1.75
N GLU A 8 2.38 8.80 -3.08
CA GLU A 8 2.33 7.55 -3.86
C GLU A 8 3.54 6.66 -3.59
N SER A 9 4.72 7.27 -3.43
CA SER A 9 5.95 6.59 -3.03
C SER A 9 5.87 5.97 -1.63
N GLN A 10 5.20 6.61 -0.67
CA GLN A 10 4.95 6.02 0.65
C GLN A 10 3.99 4.83 0.55
N ILE A 11 2.93 4.96 -0.27
CA ILE A 11 1.96 3.88 -0.47
C ILE A 11 2.64 2.64 -1.07
N ILE A 12 3.48 2.80 -2.10
CA ILE A 12 4.23 1.68 -2.72
C ILE A 12 5.15 1.02 -1.69
N LYS A 13 5.88 1.80 -0.87
CA LYS A 13 6.72 1.24 0.20
C LYS A 13 5.90 0.43 1.21
N ILE A 14 4.73 0.93 1.60
CA ILE A 14 3.82 0.24 2.53
C ILE A 14 3.30 -1.07 1.93
N LEU A 15 2.96 -1.08 0.64
CA LEU A 15 2.52 -2.30 -0.05
C LEU A 15 3.66 -3.34 -0.13
N SER A 16 4.90 -2.91 -0.40
CA SER A 16 6.07 -3.79 -0.48
C SER A 16 6.45 -4.44 0.88
N GLN A 17 6.07 -3.83 2.01
CA GLN A 17 6.24 -4.47 3.33
C GLN A 17 5.45 -5.79 3.44
N GLN A 18 4.29 -5.88 2.80
CA GLN A 18 3.47 -7.10 2.76
C GLN A 18 4.14 -8.19 1.90
N GLU A 19 4.88 -7.79 0.86
CA GLU A 19 5.67 -8.72 0.03
C GLU A 19 6.93 -9.20 0.77
N SER A 20 7.47 -8.36 1.64
CA SER A 20 8.57 -8.71 2.56
C SER A 20 8.13 -9.64 3.71
N GLY A 21 6.86 -10.07 3.74
CA GLY A 21 6.32 -11.03 4.70
C GLY A 21 5.65 -10.42 5.93
N GLN A 22 5.50 -9.10 6.02
CA GLN A 22 4.74 -8.49 7.11
C GLN A 22 3.23 -8.71 6.94
N SER A 23 2.51 -8.87 8.06
CA SER A 23 1.07 -9.01 8.03
C SER A 23 0.40 -7.66 7.74
N VAL A 24 -0.69 -7.67 6.98
CA VAL A 24 -1.48 -6.46 6.68
C VAL A 24 -1.95 -5.78 7.98
N SER A 25 -2.25 -6.56 9.02
CA SER A 25 -2.66 -6.04 10.34
C SER A 25 -1.57 -5.24 11.02
N ASP A 26 -0.32 -5.71 10.96
CA ASP A 26 0.84 -5.00 11.54
C ASP A 26 1.14 -3.74 10.76
N ILE A 27 1.14 -3.82 9.43
CA ILE A 27 1.32 -2.66 8.54
C ILE A 27 0.24 -1.60 8.81
N CYS A 28 -1.02 -2.02 8.96
CA CYS A 28 -2.12 -1.12 9.26
C CYS A 28 -1.93 -0.42 10.61
N ARG A 29 -1.44 -1.15 11.62
CA ARG A 29 -1.17 -0.61 12.96
C ARG A 29 0.04 0.31 12.99
N GLU A 30 1.12 -0.02 12.28
CA GLU A 30 2.34 0.79 12.17
C GLU A 30 2.06 2.12 11.47
N HIS A 31 1.35 2.10 10.33
CA HIS A 31 1.10 3.29 9.52
C HIS A 31 -0.18 4.03 9.91
N GLY A 32 -0.95 3.51 10.88
CA GLY A 32 -2.20 4.11 11.34
C GLY A 32 -3.29 4.15 10.26
N ILE A 33 -3.35 3.12 9.42
CA ILE A 33 -4.31 2.99 8.32
C ILE A 33 -5.26 1.82 8.57
N SER A 34 -6.42 1.85 7.92
CA SER A 34 -7.34 0.72 7.96
C SER A 34 -6.96 -0.34 6.91
N GLN A 35 -7.32 -1.60 7.16
CA GLN A 35 -7.13 -2.66 6.16
C GLN A 35 -7.87 -2.35 4.84
N GLY A 36 -9.05 -1.70 4.90
CA GLY A 36 -9.77 -1.25 3.70
C GLY A 36 -8.97 -0.24 2.89
N THR A 37 -8.25 0.67 3.54
CA THR A 37 -7.32 1.60 2.88
C THR A 37 -6.17 0.86 2.21
N PHE A 38 -5.57 -0.11 2.90
CA PHE A 38 -4.49 -0.93 2.35
C PHE A 38 -4.93 -1.68 1.08
N TYR A 39 -6.07 -2.35 1.09
CA TYR A 39 -6.57 -3.05 -0.10
C TYR A 39 -7.02 -2.10 -1.21
N SER A 40 -7.54 -0.91 -0.88
CA SER A 40 -7.83 0.12 -1.89
C SER A 40 -6.55 0.59 -2.59
N TRP A 41 -5.46 0.79 -1.84
CA TRP A 41 -4.16 1.10 -2.40
C TRP A 41 -3.61 -0.06 -3.21
N LYS A 42 -3.69 -1.30 -2.70
CA LYS A 42 -3.28 -2.49 -3.43
C LYS A 42 -4.03 -2.59 -4.75
N SER A 43 -5.35 -2.43 -4.79
CA SER A 43 -6.11 -2.43 -6.04
C SER A 43 -5.68 -1.32 -7.01
N LYS A 44 -5.38 -0.12 -6.51
CA LYS A 44 -4.96 1.02 -7.32
C LYS A 44 -3.53 0.90 -7.86
N TYR A 45 -2.60 0.37 -7.07
CA TYR A 45 -1.16 0.36 -7.35
C TYR A 45 -0.61 -1.02 -7.74
N SER A 46 -1.27 -2.13 -7.39
CA SER A 46 -0.87 -3.50 -7.77
C SER A 46 -0.95 -3.76 -9.27
N GLY A 47 -1.75 -2.97 -10.01
CA GLY A 47 -1.77 -2.99 -11.49
C GLY A 47 -0.65 -2.19 -12.16
N MET A 48 0.05 -1.31 -11.42
CA MET A 48 1.19 -0.56 -11.97
C MET A 48 2.50 -1.36 -11.88
N GLU A 49 2.65 -2.24 -10.89
CA GLU A 49 3.90 -2.99 -10.69
C GLU A 49 4.06 -4.16 -11.67
N VAL A 50 2.97 -4.85 -12.04
CA VAL A 50 3.03 -6.05 -12.90
C VAL A 50 3.18 -5.71 -14.39
N SER A 51 2.80 -4.49 -14.82
CA SER A 51 2.84 -4.11 -16.25
C SER A 51 3.93 -3.12 -16.62
N GLN A 52 4.69 -2.57 -15.66
CA GLN A 52 5.76 -1.59 -15.93
C GLN A 52 7.18 -2.09 -15.58
N LEU A 53 7.33 -3.36 -15.21
CA LEU A 53 8.61 -4.08 -15.15
C LEU A 53 8.82 -4.92 -16.43
N LYS A 54 8.73 -4.28 -17.61
CA LYS A 54 9.24 -4.85 -18.85
C LYS A 54 10.13 -3.84 -19.57
#